data_AF-A0A1I6EG97-F1
#
_entry.id   AF-A0A1I6EG97-F1
#
_cell.length_a   1.000
_cell.length_b   1.000
_cell.length_c   1.000
_cell.angle_alpha   90.00
_cell.angle_beta   90.00
_cell.angle_gamma   90.00
#
_symmetry.space_group_name_H-M   'P 1'
#
loop_
_entity.id
_entity.type
_entity.pdbx_description
1 polymer ?
#
loop_
_entity_poly.entity_id
_entity_poly.type
_entity_poly.pdbx_seq_one_letter_code
_entity_poly.pdbx_strand_id
1 'polypeptide(L)'
;MKRSIVLVVIATALGLSACTSTPTPAPDATATSTSSSTATPPAAVVTTVVTQTVTNQPPPPAKPVIGSFGYGPLKLGMTLQQALDTKLITPDLGSHPDSACTSHKILGTDQGVAISKKLGVASITFTPEMTSDGVGIGATEEKLKAEYTNLRPVGPNYTWAADADNNPAATFVFGVDKEKKTLWAAYLALKDQECHN
;
A
#
# COMPACT_ATOMS: atom_id res chain seq x y z
N MET A 1 11.18 47.98 11.82
CA MET A 1 11.38 47.50 13.21
C MET A 1 12.56 46.55 13.23
N LYS A 2 13.43 46.68 14.23
CA LYS A 2 14.79 46.09 14.29
C LYS A 2 14.77 44.63 14.79
N ARG A 3 15.42 43.75 14.00
CA ARG A 3 16.29 42.60 14.34
C ARG A 3 15.92 41.68 15.51
N SER A 4 15.90 40.37 15.25
CA SER A 4 16.85 39.42 15.87
C SER A 4 16.81 38.07 15.16
N ILE A 5 17.97 37.66 14.63
CA ILE A 5 18.26 36.33 14.07
C ILE A 5 19.01 35.59 15.17
N VAL A 6 18.51 34.43 15.59
CA VAL A 6 19.20 33.53 16.51
C VAL A 6 19.68 32.33 15.70
N LEU A 7 21.00 32.26 15.48
CA LEU A 7 21.70 31.09 14.94
C LEU A 7 22.00 30.14 16.10
N VAL A 8 21.51 28.91 16.01
CA VAL A 8 21.93 27.81 16.90
C VAL A 8 22.73 26.83 16.06
N VAL A 9 24.03 26.77 16.35
CA VAL A 9 24.97 25.78 15.81
C VAL A 9 25.04 24.63 16.81
N ILE A 10 24.68 23.41 16.38
CA ILE A 10 24.96 22.19 17.15
C ILE A 10 25.89 21.32 16.31
N ALA A 11 27.06 21.06 16.89
CA ALA A 11 28.10 20.22 16.34
C ALA A 11 28.07 18.83 17.00
N THR A 12 28.67 17.85 16.28
CA THR A 12 29.17 16.54 16.76
C THR A 12 28.11 15.47 17.11
N ALA A 13 28.30 14.17 16.86
CA ALA A 13 29.52 13.39 16.69
C ALA A 13 29.34 12.19 15.73
N LEU A 14 30.45 11.79 15.13
CA LEU A 14 30.66 10.57 14.35
C LEU A 14 30.60 9.34 15.26
N GLY A 15 29.80 8.34 14.89
CA GLY A 15 29.80 7.00 15.48
C GLY A 15 29.90 5.94 14.40
N LEU A 16 31.13 5.45 14.17
CA LEU A 16 31.43 4.25 13.40
C LEU A 16 31.46 3.05 14.35
N SER A 17 30.68 2.01 14.11
CA SER A 17 31.03 0.67 14.62
C SER A 17 30.25 -0.47 13.97
N ALA A 18 31.05 -1.36 13.37
CA ALA A 18 30.99 -2.83 13.41
C ALA A 18 30.01 -3.59 12.50
N CYS A 19 30.64 -4.19 11.48
CA CYS A 19 30.21 -5.35 10.70
C CYS A 19 29.78 -6.51 11.60
N THR A 20 28.68 -7.19 11.27
CA THR A 20 28.46 -8.58 11.69
C THR A 20 28.05 -9.40 10.47
N SER A 21 28.92 -10.32 10.10
CA SER A 21 28.75 -11.27 9.00
C SER A 21 27.78 -12.38 9.45
N THR A 22 26.63 -12.50 8.80
CA THR A 22 25.71 -13.62 9.03
C THR A 22 26.05 -14.78 8.08
N PRO A 23 26.27 -16.00 8.60
CA PRO A 23 26.66 -17.16 7.80
C PRO A 23 25.52 -17.72 6.93
N THR A 24 25.93 -18.19 5.75
CA THR A 24 25.17 -18.93 4.74
C THR A 24 24.55 -20.23 5.30
N PRO A 25 23.24 -20.45 5.16
CA PRO A 25 22.64 -21.77 5.36
C PRO A 25 22.97 -22.71 4.20
N ALA A 26 23.49 -23.90 4.50
CA ALA A 26 23.69 -24.98 3.56
C ALA A 26 22.34 -25.61 3.13
N PRO A 27 22.23 -26.12 1.88
CA PRO A 27 21.03 -26.81 1.41
C PRO A 27 20.99 -28.27 1.91
N ASP A 28 19.96 -28.61 2.68
CA ASP A 28 19.66 -30.00 3.04
C ASP A 28 18.95 -30.69 1.86
N ALA A 29 19.72 -31.45 1.10
CA ALA A 29 19.24 -32.37 0.09
C ALA A 29 18.98 -33.74 0.75
N THR A 30 17.75 -33.98 1.20
CA THR A 30 17.32 -35.34 1.57
C THR A 30 16.44 -35.90 0.45
N ALA A 31 17.07 -36.65 -0.44
CA ALA A 31 16.40 -37.56 -1.34
C ALA A 31 15.99 -38.83 -0.56
N THR A 32 14.70 -39.12 -0.49
CA THR A 32 14.20 -40.38 0.08
C THR A 32 13.84 -41.35 -1.03
N SER A 33 14.44 -42.53 -0.91
CA SER A 33 14.46 -43.64 -1.86
C SER A 33 13.09 -44.29 -2.10
N THR A 34 12.84 -44.53 -3.37
CA THR A 34 11.87 -45.45 -3.96
C THR A 34 12.00 -46.86 -3.37
N SER A 35 10.89 -47.41 -2.86
CA SER A 35 10.75 -48.84 -2.58
C SER A 35 9.75 -49.46 -3.56
N SER A 36 10.22 -50.41 -4.35
CA SER A 36 9.46 -51.16 -5.34
C SER A 36 8.89 -52.43 -4.70
N SER A 37 7.59 -52.44 -4.42
CA SER A 37 6.86 -53.65 -4.04
C SER A 37 6.15 -54.24 -5.25
N THR A 38 6.62 -55.40 -5.70
CA THR A 38 5.96 -56.26 -6.69
C THR A 38 4.68 -56.84 -6.08
N ALA A 39 3.53 -56.41 -6.58
CA ALA A 39 2.22 -56.93 -6.17
C ALA A 39 1.56 -57.73 -7.30
N THR A 40 1.02 -58.89 -6.90
CA THR A 40 0.23 -59.86 -7.65
C THR A 40 -0.95 -59.21 -8.41
N PRO A 41 -1.24 -59.58 -9.67
CA PRO A 41 -2.32 -58.99 -10.45
C PRO A 41 -3.71 -59.37 -9.88
N PRO A 42 -4.53 -58.40 -9.42
CA PRO A 42 -5.91 -58.64 -9.04
C PRO A 42 -6.81 -58.70 -10.28
N ALA A 43 -7.89 -59.48 -10.17
CA ALA A 43 -8.88 -59.71 -11.22
C ALA A 43 -9.50 -58.40 -11.75
N ALA A 44 -9.78 -58.38 -13.06
CA ALA A 44 -10.34 -57.24 -13.78
C ALA A 44 -11.76 -56.92 -13.29
N VAL A 45 -11.92 -55.79 -12.59
CA VAL A 45 -13.21 -55.20 -12.26
C VAL A 45 -13.48 -54.08 -13.26
N VAL A 46 -14.52 -54.25 -14.08
CA VAL A 46 -15.01 -53.22 -15.00
C VAL A 46 -15.57 -52.06 -14.17
N THR A 47 -14.77 -51.01 -14.02
CA THR A 47 -15.14 -49.80 -13.30
C THR A 47 -15.65 -48.78 -14.32
N THR A 48 -16.94 -48.48 -14.26
CA THR A 48 -17.55 -47.37 -15.01
C THR A 48 -17.07 -46.06 -14.41
N VAL A 49 -16.14 -45.39 -15.10
CA VAL A 49 -15.66 -44.05 -14.72
C VAL A 49 -16.75 -43.04 -15.07
N VAL A 50 -17.53 -42.64 -14.07
CA VAL A 50 -18.39 -41.45 -14.17
C VAL A 50 -17.51 -40.24 -13.91
N THR A 51 -17.07 -39.58 -14.97
CA THR A 51 -16.34 -38.32 -14.89
C THR A 51 -17.30 -37.23 -14.42
N GLN A 52 -17.32 -36.94 -13.12
CA GLN A 52 -18.03 -35.78 -12.60
C GLN A 52 -17.14 -34.55 -12.81
N THR A 53 -17.57 -33.64 -13.69
CA THR A 53 -16.95 -32.34 -13.86
C THR A 53 -17.26 -31.50 -12.61
N VAL A 54 -16.36 -31.55 -11.63
CA VAL A 54 -16.39 -30.66 -10.47
C VAL A 54 -15.94 -29.28 -10.95
N THR A 55 -16.87 -28.48 -11.46
CA THR A 55 -16.65 -27.06 -11.77
C THR A 55 -16.63 -26.25 -10.48
N ASN A 56 -15.65 -26.54 -9.60
CA ASN A 56 -15.34 -25.69 -8.45
C ASN A 56 -14.27 -24.70 -8.92
N GLN A 57 -14.67 -23.75 -9.78
CA GLN A 57 -13.79 -22.65 -10.12
C GLN A 57 -13.58 -21.82 -8.86
N PRO A 58 -12.34 -21.63 -8.39
CA PRO A 58 -12.08 -20.79 -7.23
C PRO A 58 -12.70 -19.41 -7.47
N PRO A 59 -13.33 -18.80 -6.44
CA PRO A 59 -13.86 -17.45 -6.57
C PRO A 59 -12.74 -16.52 -7.04
N PRO A 60 -13.06 -15.53 -7.90
CA PRO A 60 -12.07 -14.57 -8.35
C PRO A 60 -11.39 -13.92 -7.13
N PRO A 61 -10.08 -13.63 -7.21
CA PRO A 61 -9.37 -12.97 -6.13
C PRO A 61 -10.11 -11.69 -5.73
N ALA A 62 -10.29 -11.50 -4.42
CA ALA A 62 -10.90 -10.27 -3.91
C ALA A 62 -10.10 -9.05 -4.38
N LYS A 63 -10.81 -8.02 -4.85
CA LYS A 63 -10.16 -6.75 -5.21
C LYS A 63 -9.47 -6.19 -3.96
N PRO A 64 -8.23 -5.67 -4.10
CA PRO A 64 -7.58 -4.99 -2.99
C PRO A 64 -8.43 -3.83 -2.47
N VAL A 65 -8.33 -3.56 -1.17
CA VAL A 65 -9.01 -2.45 -0.51
C VAL A 65 -7.97 -1.58 0.19
N ILE A 66 -8.21 -0.28 0.24
CA ILE A 66 -7.47 0.70 1.03
C ILE A 66 -7.75 0.43 2.50
N GLY A 67 -6.67 0.28 3.27
CA GLY A 67 -6.71 0.29 4.73
C GLY A 67 -5.57 1.14 5.28
N SER A 68 -5.42 1.18 6.60
CA SER A 68 -4.47 2.06 7.30
C SER A 68 -3.01 1.97 6.85
N PHE A 69 -2.62 0.89 6.16
CA PHE A 69 -1.26 0.65 5.71
C PHE A 69 -1.06 0.80 4.20
N GLY A 70 -2.13 0.89 3.39
CA GLY A 70 -2.02 0.95 1.93
C GLY A 70 -3.15 0.23 1.19
N TYR A 71 -2.90 -0.15 -0.06
CA TYR A 71 -3.83 -0.78 -0.99
C TYR A 71 -3.40 -2.23 -1.30
N GLY A 72 -4.02 -3.22 -0.63
CA GLY A 72 -3.60 -4.62 -0.72
C GLY A 72 -2.10 -4.81 -0.42
N PRO A 73 -1.29 -5.44 -1.30
CA PRO A 73 0.15 -5.56 -1.10
C PRO A 73 0.93 -4.25 -1.27
N LEU A 74 0.38 -3.20 -1.91
CA LEU A 74 1.04 -1.90 -2.01
C LEU A 74 0.91 -1.16 -0.66
N LYS A 75 2.02 -0.97 0.06
CA LYS A 75 2.03 -0.36 1.40
C LYS A 75 2.78 0.96 1.43
N LEU A 76 2.36 1.86 2.31
CA LEU A 76 3.14 3.06 2.66
C LEU A 76 4.55 2.64 3.11
N GLY A 77 5.55 3.44 2.77
CA GLY A 77 6.95 3.19 3.12
C GLY A 77 7.70 2.23 2.17
N MET A 78 7.01 1.54 1.26
CA MET A 78 7.67 0.67 0.28
C MET A 78 8.59 1.49 -0.64
N THR A 79 9.79 1.01 -0.90
CA THR A 79 10.67 1.63 -1.91
C THR A 79 10.01 1.57 -3.30
N LEU A 80 10.48 2.40 -4.25
CA LEU A 80 10.00 2.36 -5.63
C LEU A 80 10.04 0.93 -6.22
N GLN A 81 11.14 0.21 -6.00
CA GLN A 81 11.28 -1.16 -6.51
C GLN A 81 10.26 -2.10 -5.87
N GLN A 82 10.10 -2.07 -4.53
CA GLN A 82 9.11 -2.89 -3.84
C GLN A 82 7.68 -2.58 -4.30
N ALA A 83 7.38 -1.31 -4.55
CA ALA A 83 6.08 -0.89 -5.04
C ALA A 83 5.82 -1.42 -6.46
N LEU A 84 6.81 -1.36 -7.36
CA LEU A 84 6.74 -1.95 -8.70
C LEU A 84 6.60 -3.48 -8.65
N ASP A 85 7.30 -4.14 -7.73
CA ASP A 85 7.26 -5.61 -7.55
C ASP A 85 5.88 -6.11 -7.12
N THR A 86 5.04 -5.24 -6.55
CA THR A 86 3.63 -5.58 -6.23
C THR A 86 2.78 -5.77 -7.49
N LYS A 87 3.25 -5.28 -8.65
CA LYS A 87 2.52 -5.28 -9.93
C LYS A 87 1.16 -4.59 -9.83
N LEU A 88 1.03 -3.61 -8.93
CA LEU A 88 -0.18 -2.80 -8.77
C LEU A 88 -0.03 -1.38 -9.31
N ILE A 89 1.18 -0.94 -9.65
CA ILE A 89 1.41 0.41 -10.15
C ILE A 89 2.08 0.43 -11.53
N THR A 90 1.85 1.50 -12.27
CA THR A 90 2.57 1.78 -13.52
C THR A 90 4.02 2.18 -13.26
N PRO A 91 4.88 2.15 -14.29
CA PRO A 91 6.11 2.94 -14.28
C PRO A 91 5.84 4.43 -14.02
N ASP A 92 6.91 5.18 -13.74
CA ASP A 92 6.84 6.63 -13.51
C ASP A 92 6.20 7.35 -14.71
N LEU A 93 5.30 8.28 -14.43
CA LEU A 93 4.54 9.06 -15.41
C LEU A 93 5.32 10.26 -15.98
N GLY A 94 6.64 10.29 -15.78
CA GLY A 94 7.53 11.34 -16.29
C GLY A 94 7.83 12.42 -15.25
N SER A 95 8.10 12.03 -14.01
CA SER A 95 8.54 12.96 -12.99
C SER A 95 9.89 13.57 -13.37
N HIS A 96 10.09 14.86 -13.08
CA HIS A 96 11.39 15.51 -13.33
C HIS A 96 12.49 14.74 -12.57
N PRO A 97 13.68 14.51 -13.15
CA PRO A 97 14.75 13.75 -12.49
C PRO A 97 15.12 14.31 -11.11
N ASP A 98 15.03 15.63 -10.94
CA ASP A 98 15.29 16.34 -9.67
C ASP A 98 14.09 16.37 -8.70
N SER A 99 12.95 15.80 -9.07
CA SER A 99 11.79 15.71 -8.18
C SER A 99 12.13 14.85 -6.95
N ALA A 100 11.69 15.29 -5.77
CA ALA A 100 11.79 14.49 -4.54
C ALA A 100 10.91 13.23 -4.60
N CYS A 101 9.86 13.26 -5.43
CA CYS A 101 8.90 12.18 -5.58
C CYS A 101 8.66 11.79 -7.04
N THR A 102 8.40 10.51 -7.28
CA THR A 102 7.88 10.00 -8.55
C THR A 102 6.37 9.77 -8.47
N SER A 103 5.69 9.87 -9.61
CA SER A 103 4.24 9.74 -9.72
C SER A 103 3.89 8.51 -10.54
N HIS A 104 2.99 7.69 -10.02
CA HIS A 104 2.56 6.44 -10.62
C HIS A 104 1.04 6.33 -10.59
N LYS A 105 0.44 5.51 -11.46
CA LYS A 105 -0.98 5.13 -11.35
C LYS A 105 -1.13 3.75 -10.75
N ILE A 106 -2.21 3.52 -10.02
CA ILE A 106 -2.67 2.18 -9.65
C ILE A 106 -3.31 1.53 -10.88
N LEU A 107 -2.79 0.38 -11.29
CA LEU A 107 -3.28 -0.38 -12.44
C LEU A 107 -4.76 -0.75 -12.29
N GLY A 108 -5.51 -0.55 -13.37
CA GLY A 108 -6.96 -0.78 -13.38
C GLY A 108 -7.79 0.33 -12.72
N THR A 109 -7.15 1.45 -12.37
CA THR A 109 -7.82 2.64 -11.80
C THR A 109 -7.20 3.93 -12.39
N ASP A 110 -7.83 5.07 -12.12
CA ASP A 110 -7.25 6.39 -12.38
C ASP A 110 -6.57 7.02 -11.16
N GLN A 111 -6.37 6.24 -10.10
CA GLN A 111 -5.81 6.74 -8.85
C GLN A 111 -4.28 6.72 -8.85
N GLY A 112 -3.71 7.71 -8.17
CA GLY A 112 -2.28 7.98 -8.14
C GLY A 112 -1.59 7.44 -6.90
N VAL A 113 -0.28 7.19 -7.05
CA VAL A 113 0.65 6.88 -5.97
C VAL A 113 1.84 7.82 -6.11
N ALA A 114 2.14 8.54 -5.03
CA ALA A 114 3.36 9.33 -4.95
C ALA A 114 4.41 8.54 -4.15
N ILE A 115 5.62 8.43 -4.69
CA ILE A 115 6.73 7.69 -4.08
C ILE A 115 7.88 8.65 -3.85
N SER A 116 8.19 8.96 -2.58
CA SER A 116 9.36 9.73 -2.19
C SER A 116 10.63 8.88 -2.35
N LYS A 117 11.71 9.50 -2.83
CA LYS A 117 13.04 8.88 -2.86
C LYS A 117 13.56 8.51 -1.47
N LYS A 118 13.13 9.23 -0.43
CA LYS A 118 13.56 9.06 0.96
C LYS A 118 12.63 8.16 1.76
N LEU A 119 11.32 8.36 1.61
CA LEU A 119 10.31 7.73 2.46
C LEU A 119 9.61 6.54 1.79
N GLY A 120 9.83 6.30 0.50
CA GLY A 120 9.09 5.28 -0.25
C GLY A 120 7.69 5.75 -0.62
N VAL A 121 6.74 4.82 -0.75
CA VAL A 121 5.32 5.12 -1.03
C VAL A 121 4.81 6.06 0.04
N ALA A 122 4.60 7.31 -0.36
CA ALA A 122 4.36 8.43 0.52
C ALA A 122 2.87 8.76 0.60
N SER A 123 2.14 8.58 -0.50
CA SER A 123 0.69 8.69 -0.51
C SER A 123 0.03 7.88 -1.63
N ILE A 124 -1.23 7.53 -1.39
CA ILE A 124 -2.10 6.78 -2.30
C ILE A 124 -3.45 7.48 -2.36
N THR A 125 -3.89 7.92 -3.54
CA THR A 125 -5.24 8.47 -3.73
C THR A 125 -6.26 7.34 -3.90
N PHE A 126 -7.52 7.58 -3.56
CA PHE A 126 -8.55 6.54 -3.66
C PHE A 126 -9.97 7.06 -3.92
N THR A 127 -10.79 6.18 -4.47
CA THR A 127 -12.24 6.38 -4.68
C THR A 127 -13.04 5.48 -3.74
N PRO A 128 -14.37 5.71 -3.61
CA PRO A 128 -15.25 4.87 -2.80
C PRO A 128 -15.12 3.37 -3.08
N GLU A 129 -14.97 2.98 -4.34
CA GLU A 129 -14.91 1.57 -4.77
C GLU A 129 -13.62 0.86 -4.31
N MET A 130 -12.62 1.64 -3.88
CA MET A 130 -11.36 1.14 -3.35
C MET A 130 -11.37 1.00 -1.83
N THR A 131 -12.45 1.38 -1.16
CA THR A 131 -12.60 1.33 0.30
C THR A 131 -13.73 0.39 0.70
N SER A 132 -13.68 -0.16 1.91
CA SER A 132 -14.79 -0.96 2.45
C SER A 132 -15.92 -0.10 3.00
N ASP A 133 -15.61 1.13 3.43
CA ASP A 133 -16.56 2.08 4.02
C ASP A 133 -17.29 2.91 2.95
N GLY A 134 -16.77 2.96 1.71
CA GLY A 134 -17.32 3.74 0.61
C GLY A 134 -16.95 5.23 0.67
N VAL A 135 -15.94 5.61 1.44
CA VAL A 135 -15.41 6.98 1.49
C VAL A 135 -14.27 7.10 0.48
N GLY A 136 -14.23 8.20 -0.27
CA GLY A 136 -13.17 8.47 -1.25
C GLY A 136 -13.54 9.66 -2.12
N ILE A 137 -12.74 9.94 -3.16
CA ILE A 137 -13.02 11.01 -4.12
C ILE A 137 -14.42 10.80 -4.73
N GLY A 138 -15.29 11.79 -4.60
CA GLY A 138 -16.69 11.75 -5.04
C GLY A 138 -17.70 11.41 -3.95
N ALA A 139 -17.30 10.87 -2.79
CA ALA A 139 -18.21 10.63 -1.67
C ALA A 139 -18.72 11.94 -1.06
N THR A 140 -19.78 11.88 -0.24
CA THR A 140 -20.35 13.06 0.44
C THR A 140 -19.61 13.40 1.74
N GLU A 141 -19.64 14.68 2.13
CA GLU A 141 -19.13 15.14 3.43
C GLU A 141 -19.84 14.44 4.60
N GLU A 142 -21.13 14.14 4.44
CA GLU A 142 -21.92 13.40 5.42
C GLU A 142 -21.38 11.98 5.63
N LYS A 143 -21.13 11.24 4.53
CA LYS A 143 -20.58 9.88 4.60
C LYS A 143 -19.19 9.88 5.22
N LEU A 144 -18.34 10.85 4.87
CA LEU A 144 -17.03 11.05 5.50
C LEU A 144 -17.15 11.19 7.02
N LYS A 145 -18.04 12.07 7.50
CA LYS A 145 -18.21 12.32 8.95
C LYS A 145 -18.85 11.15 9.70
N ALA A 146 -19.67 10.35 9.03
CA ALA A 146 -20.27 9.16 9.62
C ALA A 146 -19.23 8.05 9.86
N GLU A 147 -18.33 7.83 8.91
CA GLU A 147 -17.34 6.74 8.99
C GLU A 147 -16.07 7.15 9.76
N TYR A 148 -15.63 8.40 9.64
CA TYR A 148 -14.42 8.90 10.30
C TYR A 148 -14.79 9.79 11.48
N THR A 149 -14.91 9.19 12.67
CA THR A 149 -15.32 9.92 13.88
C THR A 149 -14.17 10.71 14.54
N ASN A 150 -12.92 10.46 14.13
CA ASN A 150 -11.71 11.14 14.60
C ASN A 150 -11.25 12.28 13.66
N LEU A 151 -12.14 12.81 12.81
CA LEU A 151 -11.80 13.90 11.88
C LEU A 151 -11.38 15.17 12.61
N ARG A 152 -10.30 15.77 12.13
CA ARG A 152 -9.82 17.10 12.56
C ARG A 152 -9.60 17.99 11.33
N PRO A 153 -9.91 19.29 11.41
CA PRO A 153 -9.59 20.21 10.32
C PRO A 153 -8.07 20.37 10.21
N VAL A 154 -7.52 20.29 9.00
CA VAL A 154 -6.09 20.47 8.73
C VAL A 154 -5.88 21.49 7.63
N GLY A 155 -5.56 22.73 8.02
CA GLY A 155 -5.22 23.79 7.09
C GLY A 155 -6.43 24.52 6.46
N PRO A 156 -6.17 25.44 5.52
CA PRO A 156 -7.21 26.14 4.79
C PRO A 156 -7.92 25.21 3.79
N ASN A 157 -9.04 25.66 3.22
CA ASN A 157 -9.74 25.00 2.10
C ASN A 157 -10.57 23.74 2.42
N TYR A 158 -11.19 23.65 3.60
CA TYR A 158 -12.12 22.54 3.92
C TYR A 158 -11.45 21.16 3.84
N THR A 159 -10.22 21.09 4.32
CA THR A 159 -9.44 19.84 4.41
C THR A 159 -9.56 19.23 5.80
N TRP A 160 -9.80 17.93 5.84
CA TRP A 160 -9.90 17.13 7.07
C TRP A 160 -8.85 16.04 7.08
N ALA A 161 -8.35 15.70 8.26
CA ALA A 161 -7.52 14.52 8.47
C ALA A 161 -8.15 13.59 9.50
N ALA A 162 -7.91 12.30 9.32
CA ALA A 162 -8.21 11.26 10.30
C ALA A 162 -6.94 10.42 10.51
N ASP A 163 -6.63 10.09 11.76
CA ASP A 163 -5.53 9.16 12.02
C ASP A 163 -5.90 7.76 11.53
N ALA A 164 -4.95 7.09 10.90
CA ALA A 164 -5.15 5.74 10.41
C ALA A 164 -5.05 4.75 11.58
N ASP A 165 -6.09 3.92 11.75
CA ASP A 165 -6.14 2.97 12.86
C ASP A 165 -4.96 1.99 12.81
N ASN A 166 -4.29 1.81 13.95
CA ASN A 166 -3.13 0.93 14.10
C ASN A 166 -1.92 1.30 13.24
N ASN A 167 -1.90 2.46 12.58
CA ASN A 167 -0.74 2.96 11.84
C ASN A 167 -0.43 4.42 12.25
N PRO A 168 0.38 4.64 13.30
CA PRO A 168 0.65 5.98 13.82
C PRO A 168 1.39 6.87 12.83
N ALA A 169 2.09 6.28 11.85
CA ALA A 169 2.82 6.98 10.81
C ALA A 169 1.91 7.46 9.67
N ALA A 170 0.65 7.00 9.61
CA ALA A 170 -0.25 7.30 8.51
C ALA A 170 -1.46 8.15 8.94
N THR A 171 -1.96 8.91 7.98
CA THR A 171 -3.16 9.72 8.11
C THR A 171 -3.95 9.61 6.82
N PHE A 172 -5.27 9.55 6.94
CA PHE A 172 -6.16 9.88 5.84
C PHE A 172 -6.32 11.39 5.76
N VAL A 173 -6.38 11.93 4.56
CA VAL A 173 -6.63 13.35 4.29
C VAL A 173 -7.69 13.47 3.22
N PHE A 174 -8.64 14.37 3.45
CA PHE A 174 -9.81 14.57 2.62
C PHE A 174 -9.98 16.05 2.31
N GLY A 175 -10.13 16.39 1.03
CA GLY A 175 -10.52 17.72 0.59
C GLY A 175 -12.01 17.73 0.26
N VAL A 176 -12.77 18.63 0.89
CA VAL A 176 -14.22 18.75 0.68
C VAL A 176 -14.55 20.01 -0.12
N ASP A 177 -15.35 19.85 -1.17
CA ASP A 177 -15.91 20.97 -1.92
C ASP A 177 -17.00 21.62 -1.05
N LYS A 178 -16.79 22.89 -0.70
CA LYS A 178 -17.67 23.60 0.24
C LYS A 178 -19.10 23.73 -0.29
N GLU A 179 -19.27 23.88 -1.60
CA GLU A 179 -20.55 24.10 -2.26
C GLU A 179 -21.25 22.77 -2.54
N LYS A 180 -20.53 21.82 -3.15
CA LYS A 180 -21.10 20.53 -3.57
C LYS A 180 -21.23 19.52 -2.44
N LYS A 181 -20.53 19.74 -1.32
CA LYS A 181 -20.50 18.82 -0.17
C LYS A 181 -20.01 17.42 -0.55
N THR A 182 -19.11 17.35 -1.51
CA THR A 182 -18.46 16.11 -1.96
C THR A 182 -16.95 16.21 -1.85
N LEU A 183 -16.30 15.06 -1.74
CA LEU A 183 -14.86 14.95 -1.62
C LEU A 183 -14.22 15.16 -3.01
N TRP A 184 -13.40 16.20 -3.17
CA TRP A 184 -12.59 16.40 -4.38
C TRP A 184 -11.20 15.75 -4.26
N ALA A 185 -10.75 15.48 -3.03
CA ALA A 185 -9.53 14.74 -2.74
C ALA A 185 -9.77 13.73 -1.61
N ALA A 186 -9.13 12.56 -1.74
CA ALA A 186 -9.01 11.57 -0.68
C ALA A 186 -7.70 10.81 -0.89
N TYR A 187 -6.85 10.79 0.12
CA TYR A 187 -5.60 10.04 0.08
C TYR A 187 -5.17 9.54 1.46
N LEU A 188 -4.55 8.37 1.47
CA LEU A 188 -3.83 7.81 2.60
C LEU A 188 -2.36 8.22 2.44
N ALA A 189 -1.77 8.82 3.47
CA ALA A 189 -0.42 9.36 3.39
C ALA A 189 0.40 9.10 4.66
N LEU A 190 1.73 9.05 4.50
CA LEU A 190 2.66 9.21 5.61
C LEU A 190 2.53 10.63 6.18
N LYS A 191 2.56 10.77 7.51
CA LYS A 191 2.42 12.06 8.19
C LYS A 191 3.58 13.03 7.89
N ASP A 192 4.76 12.49 7.59
CA ASP A 192 5.99 13.22 7.27
C ASP A 192 6.29 13.23 5.76
N GLN A 193 5.32 12.91 4.91
CA GLN A 193 5.49 12.92 3.46
C GLN A 193 5.89 14.31 2.92
N GLU A 194 6.62 14.31 1.81
CA GLU A 194 7.19 15.52 1.17
C GLU A 194 6.73 15.69 -0.29
N CYS A 195 5.74 14.92 -0.74
CA CYS A 195 5.28 14.88 -2.12
C CYS A 195 4.13 15.86 -2.42
N HIS A 196 3.39 16.30 -1.40
CA HIS A 196 2.34 17.31 -1.52
C HIS A 196 2.30 18.24 -0.30
N ASN A 197 1.77 19.45 -0.50
CA ASN A 197 1.67 20.51 0.51
C ASN A 197 0.38 20.42 1.34
#